data_AF-A0A7C2I4J5-F1
#
_entry.id   AF-A0A7C2I4J5-F1
#
_cell.length_a   1.000
_cell.length_b   1.000
_cell.length_c   1.000
_cell.angle_alpha   90.00
_cell.angle_beta   90.00
_cell.angle_gamma   90.00
#
_symmetry.space_group_name_H-M   'P 1'
#
loop_
_entity.id
_entity.type
_entity.pdbx_description
1 polymer ?
#
loop_
_entity_poly.entity_id
_entity_poly.type
_entity_poly.pdbx_seq_one_letter_code
_entity_poly.pdbx_strand_id
1 'polypeptide(L)'
;MSEVLELAGTLLSAALLASAIRLTVPILLAALGAVFTERGGVVNIGLEGMMIMGTFWGAATTYFTARALPELVAAVPDLAPLAGMGAAVLAGAALALVHAVVAVTFRVDQIISGVALNLLAVGLARFLNILFFRVATQSPGIEGFTPISIPLLRDLPALAPV
;
A
#
# COMPACT_ATOMS: atom_id res chain seq x y z
N MET A 1 -9.43 -8.71 37.82
CA MET A 1 -10.34 -9.58 37.05
C MET A 1 -11.19 -8.79 36.07
N SER A 2 -11.76 -7.63 36.44
CA SER A 2 -12.50 -6.72 35.55
C SER A 2 -11.67 -6.18 34.38
N GLU A 3 -10.45 -5.69 34.64
CA GLU A 3 -9.56 -5.16 33.58
C GLU A 3 -9.18 -6.22 32.53
N VAL A 4 -9.02 -7.48 32.94
CA VAL A 4 -8.71 -8.60 32.03
C VAL A 4 -9.91 -8.90 31.12
N LEU A 5 -11.14 -8.80 31.64
CA LEU A 5 -12.37 -8.99 30.86
C LEU A 5 -12.64 -7.82 29.92
N GLU A 6 -12.33 -6.58 30.32
CA GLU A 6 -12.38 -5.41 29.43
C GLU A 6 -11.35 -5.49 28.31
N LEU A 7 -10.12 -5.89 28.62
CA LEU A 7 -9.08 -6.08 27.62
C LEU A 7 -9.49 -7.18 26.63
N ALA A 8 -10.02 -8.31 27.12
CA ALA A 8 -10.52 -9.39 26.27
C ALA A 8 -11.69 -8.93 25.40
N GLY A 9 -12.62 -8.13 25.93
CA GLY A 9 -13.73 -7.54 25.18
C GLY A 9 -13.26 -6.58 24.09
N THR A 10 -12.20 -5.81 24.36
CA THR A 10 -11.59 -4.89 23.38
C THR A 10 -10.86 -5.65 22.27
N LEU A 11 -10.11 -6.69 22.62
CA LEU A 11 -9.40 -7.57 21.68
C LEU A 11 -10.34 -8.39 20.79
N LEU A 12 -11.52 -8.75 21.29
CA LEU A 12 -12.54 -9.49 20.54
C LEU A 12 -13.63 -8.57 19.96
N SER A 13 -13.42 -7.25 20.02
CA SER A 13 -14.40 -6.31 19.50
C SER A 13 -14.56 -6.46 17.98
N ALA A 14 -15.81 -6.37 17.51
CA ALA A 14 -16.13 -6.46 16.09
C ALA A 14 -15.37 -5.41 15.25
N ALA A 15 -15.14 -4.22 15.81
CA ALA A 15 -14.39 -3.15 15.16
C ALA A 15 -12.90 -3.48 14.96
N LEU A 16 -12.25 -4.11 15.95
CA LEU A 16 -10.87 -4.56 15.83
C LEU A 16 -10.77 -5.68 14.80
N LEU A 17 -11.70 -6.64 14.82
CA LEU A 17 -11.73 -7.74 13.86
C LEU A 17 -11.95 -7.24 12.42
N ALA A 18 -12.88 -6.31 12.22
CA ALA A 18 -13.12 -5.69 10.92
C ALA A 18 -11.89 -4.92 10.41
N SER A 19 -11.21 -4.18 11.29
CA SER A 19 -9.97 -3.47 10.95
C SER A 19 -8.80 -4.41 10.66
N ALA A 20 -8.69 -5.51 11.40
CA ALA A 20 -7.69 -6.55 11.15
C ALA A 20 -7.89 -7.13 9.75
N ILE A 21 -9.11 -7.56 9.39
CA ILE A 21 -9.43 -8.08 8.05
C ILE A 21 -9.06 -7.05 6.98
N ARG A 22 -9.47 -5.79 7.14
CA ARG A 22 -9.18 -4.71 6.17
C ARG A 22 -7.69 -4.50 5.94
N LEU A 23 -6.88 -4.53 7.01
CA LEU A 23 -5.43 -4.34 6.92
C LEU A 23 -4.69 -5.61 6.45
N THR A 24 -5.24 -6.80 6.68
CA THR A 24 -4.64 -8.06 6.23
C THR A 24 -4.74 -8.25 4.71
N VAL A 25 -5.81 -7.78 4.06
CA VAL A 25 -6.00 -7.92 2.61
C VAL A 25 -4.80 -7.43 1.78
N PRO A 26 -4.30 -6.17 1.91
CA PRO A 26 -3.16 -5.72 1.13
C PRO A 26 -1.88 -6.51 1.42
N ILE A 27 -1.68 -6.95 2.67
CA ILE A 27 -0.53 -7.78 3.05
C ILE A 27 -0.61 -9.16 2.41
N LEU A 28 -1.80 -9.77 2.34
CA LEU A 28 -2.01 -11.05 1.65
C LEU A 28 -1.76 -10.95 0.15
N LEU A 29 -2.18 -9.85 -0.48
CA LEU A 29 -1.89 -9.61 -1.90
C LEU A 29 -0.39 -9.49 -2.15
N ALA A 30 0.34 -8.80 -1.26
CA ALA A 30 1.78 -8.69 -1.36
C ALA A 30 2.48 -10.04 -1.11
N ALA A 31 2.04 -10.80 -0.10
CA ALA A 31 2.53 -12.15 0.19
C ALA A 31 2.30 -13.12 -0.98
N LEU A 32 1.14 -13.04 -1.65
CA LEU A 32 0.87 -13.81 -2.86
C LEU A 32 1.89 -13.49 -3.97
N GLY A 33 2.22 -12.21 -4.15
CA GLY A 33 3.31 -11.77 -5.03
C GLY A 33 4.66 -12.39 -4.66
N ALA A 34 5.02 -12.39 -3.37
CA ALA A 34 6.26 -13.01 -2.88
C ALA A 34 6.32 -14.52 -3.15
N VAL A 35 5.21 -15.24 -3.00
CA VAL A 35 5.16 -16.68 -3.34
C VAL A 35 5.49 -16.92 -4.81
N PHE A 36 5.04 -16.06 -5.72
CA PHE A 36 5.41 -16.17 -7.13
C PHE A 36 6.89 -15.88 -7.37
N THR A 37 7.48 -14.88 -6.71
CA THR A 37 8.92 -14.58 -6.88
C THR A 37 9.79 -15.69 -6.32
N GLU A 38 9.45 -16.24 -5.16
CA GLU A 38 10.18 -17.35 -4.54
C GLU A 38 10.09 -18.62 -5.38
N ARG A 39 8.92 -18.92 -5.94
CA ARG A 39 8.77 -20.02 -6.92
C ARG A 39 9.61 -19.81 -8.18
N GLY A 40 9.84 -18.56 -8.56
CA GLY A 40 10.75 -18.18 -9.65
C GLY A 40 12.24 -18.22 -9.29
N GLY A 41 12.60 -18.61 -8.05
CA GLY A 41 13.98 -18.68 -7.58
C GLY A 41 14.56 -17.35 -7.09
N VAL A 42 13.71 -16.32 -6.89
CA VAL A 42 14.12 -15.02 -6.37
C VAL A 42 13.33 -14.68 -5.11
N VAL A 43 13.96 -14.84 -3.96
CA VAL A 43 13.45 -14.44 -2.65
C VAL A 43 13.41 -12.91 -2.58
N ASN A 44 12.24 -12.36 -2.33
CA ASN A 44 12.03 -10.91 -2.35
C ASN A 44 11.87 -10.33 -0.94
N ILE A 45 13.00 -10.17 -0.24
CA ILE A 45 13.04 -9.51 1.08
C ILE A 45 12.77 -7.99 0.97
N GLY A 46 12.94 -7.42 -0.24
CA GLY A 46 12.73 -5.99 -0.54
C GLY A 46 11.27 -5.56 -0.72
N LEU A 47 10.31 -6.46 -0.47
CA LEU A 47 8.89 -6.22 -0.73
C LEU A 47 8.29 -5.07 0.09
N GLU A 48 8.76 -4.88 1.33
CA GLU A 48 8.33 -3.76 2.17
C GLU A 48 8.67 -2.41 1.50
N GLY A 49 9.87 -2.28 0.95
CA GLY A 49 10.29 -1.08 0.22
C GLY A 49 9.49 -0.86 -1.05
N MET A 50 9.14 -1.92 -1.77
CA MET A 50 8.25 -1.85 -2.94
C MET A 50 6.86 -1.35 -2.55
N MET A 51 6.30 -1.82 -1.43
CA MET A 51 5.02 -1.36 -0.90
C MET A 51 5.08 0.12 -0.50
N ILE A 52 6.16 0.56 0.17
CA ILE A 52 6.35 1.97 0.55
C ILE A 52 6.39 2.87 -0.69
N MET A 53 7.18 2.50 -1.71
CA MET A 53 7.27 3.28 -2.96
C MET A 53 5.96 3.28 -3.74
N GLY A 54 5.26 2.15 -3.80
CA GLY A 54 3.94 2.06 -4.41
C GLY A 54 2.92 2.95 -3.70
N THR A 55 2.91 2.94 -2.37
CA THR A 55 2.03 3.79 -1.55
C THR A 55 2.32 5.27 -1.80
N PHE A 56 3.59 5.67 -1.79
CA PHE A 56 3.99 7.05 -2.03
C PHE A 56 3.56 7.52 -3.44
N TRP A 57 3.95 6.79 -4.49
CA TRP A 57 3.65 7.20 -5.86
C TRP A 57 2.18 7.11 -6.20
N GLY A 58 1.46 6.14 -5.63
CA GLY A 58 0.01 6.07 -5.74
C GLY A 58 -0.67 7.28 -5.11
N ALA A 59 -0.34 7.59 -3.86
CA ALA A 59 -0.90 8.75 -3.18
C ALA A 59 -0.55 10.07 -3.88
N ALA A 60 0.71 10.26 -4.25
CA ALA A 60 1.15 11.47 -4.93
C ALA A 60 0.46 11.66 -6.28
N THR A 61 0.36 10.59 -7.08
CA THR A 61 -0.29 10.68 -8.40
C THR A 61 -1.79 10.94 -8.26
N THR A 62 -2.49 10.29 -7.33
CA THR A 62 -3.90 10.60 -7.04
C THR A 62 -4.05 12.07 -6.65
N TYR A 63 -3.21 12.56 -5.74
CA TYR A 63 -3.25 13.93 -5.24
C TYR A 63 -3.05 14.98 -6.35
N PHE A 64 -2.05 14.78 -7.20
CA PHE A 64 -1.75 15.72 -8.28
C PHE A 64 -2.75 15.62 -9.43
N THR A 65 -3.23 14.41 -9.77
CA THR A 65 -4.26 14.22 -10.80
C THR A 65 -5.56 14.93 -10.42
N ALA A 66 -5.99 14.80 -9.16
CA ALA A 66 -7.18 15.48 -8.64
C ALA A 66 -7.11 17.01 -8.77
N ARG A 67 -5.91 17.59 -8.61
CA ARG A 67 -5.68 19.05 -8.72
C ARG A 67 -5.45 19.53 -10.13
N ALA A 68 -4.81 18.73 -10.96
CA ALA A 68 -4.47 19.09 -12.33
C ALA A 68 -5.69 19.02 -13.25
N LEU A 69 -6.62 18.09 -12.98
CA LEU A 69 -7.77 17.81 -13.86
C LEU A 69 -9.10 17.81 -13.07
N PRO A 70 -9.46 18.90 -12.38
CA PRO A 70 -10.61 18.91 -11.48
C PRO A 70 -11.95 18.66 -12.21
N GLU A 71 -12.11 19.19 -13.42
CA GLU A 71 -13.33 18.99 -14.22
C GLU A 71 -13.49 17.54 -14.68
N LEU A 72 -12.39 16.90 -15.06
CA LEU A 72 -12.39 15.51 -15.51
C LEU A 72 -12.63 14.56 -14.34
N VAL A 73 -12.07 14.86 -13.18
CA VAL A 73 -12.29 14.09 -11.95
C VAL A 73 -13.72 14.29 -11.43
N ALA A 74 -14.32 15.47 -11.60
CA ALA A 74 -15.74 15.66 -11.31
C ALA A 74 -16.65 14.81 -12.23
N ALA A 75 -16.27 14.64 -13.50
CA ALA A 75 -16.98 13.77 -14.44
C ALA A 75 -16.73 12.27 -14.19
N VAL A 76 -15.53 11.91 -13.75
CA VAL A 76 -15.10 10.53 -13.47
C VAL A 76 -14.37 10.49 -12.13
N PRO A 77 -15.09 10.30 -11.00
CA PRO A 77 -14.51 10.36 -9.65
C PRO A 77 -13.33 9.40 -9.43
N ASP A 78 -13.41 8.20 -10.02
CA ASP A 78 -12.39 7.16 -9.85
C ASP A 78 -11.14 7.38 -10.72
N LEU A 79 -11.09 8.41 -11.56
CA LEU A 79 -9.95 8.65 -12.47
C LEU A 79 -8.64 8.91 -11.73
N ALA A 80 -8.68 9.74 -10.69
CA ALA A 80 -7.51 10.04 -9.87
C ALA A 80 -6.96 8.80 -9.14
N PRO A 81 -7.77 8.00 -8.40
CA PRO A 81 -7.28 6.79 -7.75
C PRO A 81 -6.87 5.69 -8.73
N LEU A 82 -7.47 5.61 -9.93
CA LEU A 82 -7.00 4.71 -10.99
C LEU A 82 -5.61 5.10 -11.51
N ALA A 83 -5.37 6.39 -11.76
CA ALA A 83 -4.05 6.89 -12.14
C ALA A 83 -3.02 6.61 -11.03
N GLY A 84 -3.41 6.82 -9.76
CA GLY A 84 -2.61 6.44 -8.59
C GLY A 84 -2.27 4.96 -8.54
N MET A 85 -3.25 4.08 -8.74
CA MET A 85 -3.02 2.63 -8.79
C MET A 85 -2.03 2.25 -9.90
N GLY A 86 -2.15 2.85 -11.09
CA GLY A 86 -1.19 2.64 -12.17
C GLY A 86 0.23 3.08 -11.79
N ALA A 87 0.39 4.26 -11.20
CA ALA A 87 1.68 4.75 -10.72
C ALA A 87 2.28 3.86 -9.62
N ALA A 88 1.45 3.35 -8.71
CA ALA A 88 1.87 2.43 -7.65
C ALA A 88 2.43 1.11 -8.22
N VAL A 89 1.74 0.53 -9.21
CA VAL A 89 2.20 -0.68 -9.91
C VAL A 89 3.53 -0.44 -10.62
N LEU A 90 3.65 0.69 -11.34
CA LEU A 90 4.90 1.03 -12.04
C LEU A 90 6.07 1.25 -11.07
N ALA A 91 5.84 1.93 -9.95
CA ALA A 91 6.87 2.13 -8.92
C ALA A 91 7.33 0.80 -8.30
N GLY A 92 6.39 -0.07 -7.93
CA GLY A 92 6.70 -1.41 -7.42
C GLY A 92 7.45 -2.25 -8.45
N ALA A 93 7.01 -2.25 -9.71
CA ALA A 93 7.67 -2.95 -10.80
C ALA A 93 9.09 -2.42 -11.08
N ALA A 94 9.31 -1.11 -10.98
CA ALA A 94 10.63 -0.51 -11.15
C ALA A 94 11.60 -0.97 -10.05
N LEU A 95 11.19 -0.99 -8.78
CA LEU A 95 12.02 -1.51 -7.69
C LEU A 95 12.24 -3.03 -7.79
N ALA A 96 11.20 -3.79 -8.18
CA ALA A 96 11.33 -5.22 -8.44
C ALA A 96 12.31 -5.51 -9.57
N LEU A 97 12.33 -4.69 -10.63
CA LEU A 97 13.29 -4.80 -11.72
C LEU A 97 14.72 -4.53 -11.23
N VAL A 98 14.94 -3.50 -10.41
CA VAL A 98 16.25 -3.24 -9.78
C VAL A 98 16.69 -4.45 -8.96
N HIS A 99 15.81 -5.00 -8.11
CA HIS A 99 16.10 -6.19 -7.31
C HIS A 99 16.48 -7.38 -8.21
N ALA A 100 15.70 -7.64 -9.25
CA ALA A 100 15.91 -8.75 -10.17
C ALA A 100 17.24 -8.59 -10.94
N VAL A 101 17.58 -7.40 -11.43
CA VAL A 101 18.86 -7.16 -12.10
C VAL A 101 20.03 -7.40 -11.15
N VAL A 102 19.94 -6.92 -9.90
CA VAL A 102 20.99 -7.10 -8.89
C VAL A 102 21.14 -8.57 -8.48
N ALA A 103 20.04 -9.27 -8.24
CA ALA A 103 20.04 -10.66 -7.81
C ALA A 103 20.37 -11.65 -8.93
N VAL A 104 19.82 -11.45 -10.14
CA VAL A 104 19.91 -12.40 -11.26
C VAL A 104 21.13 -12.12 -12.12
N THR A 105 21.30 -10.87 -12.57
CA THR A 105 22.40 -10.51 -13.48
C THR A 105 23.73 -10.42 -12.74
N PHE A 106 23.75 -9.70 -11.60
CA PHE A 106 24.97 -9.49 -10.83
C PHE A 106 25.22 -10.55 -9.76
N ARG A 107 24.27 -11.49 -9.54
CA ARG A 107 24.39 -12.60 -8.58
C ARG A 107 24.71 -12.14 -7.16
N VAL A 108 24.23 -10.96 -6.78
CA VAL A 108 24.33 -10.46 -5.42
C VAL A 108 23.37 -11.24 -4.53
N ASP A 109 23.74 -11.40 -3.27
CA ASP A 109 22.87 -11.99 -2.26
C ASP A 109 21.52 -11.25 -2.18
N GLN A 110 20.44 -12.03 -2.30
CA GLN A 110 19.06 -11.51 -2.38
C GLN A 110 18.61 -10.86 -1.07
N ILE A 111 19.13 -11.32 0.08
CA ILE A 111 18.86 -10.72 1.38
C ILE A 111 19.51 -9.34 1.43
N ILE A 112 20.77 -9.22 1.01
CA ILE A 112 21.48 -7.93 1.00
C ILE A 112 20.78 -6.93 0.07
N SER A 113 20.44 -7.36 -1.15
CA SER A 113 19.71 -6.49 -2.10
C SER A 113 18.34 -6.07 -1.57
N GLY A 114 17.58 -6.99 -0.98
CA GLY A 114 16.26 -6.71 -0.41
C GLY A 114 16.31 -5.73 0.76
N VAL A 115 17.22 -5.94 1.72
CA VAL A 115 17.42 -5.02 2.85
C VAL A 115 17.84 -3.64 2.36
N ALA A 116 18.74 -3.55 1.38
CA ALA A 116 19.15 -2.28 0.81
C ALA A 116 17.97 -1.53 0.15
N LEU A 117 17.08 -2.24 -0.57
CA LEU A 117 15.89 -1.63 -1.17
C LEU A 117 14.89 -1.15 -0.12
N ASN A 118 14.69 -1.88 0.98
CA ASN A 118 13.83 -1.43 2.08
C ASN A 118 14.36 -0.13 2.70
N LEU A 119 15.67 -0.08 3.01
CA LEU A 119 16.31 1.11 3.57
C LEU A 119 16.24 2.31 2.62
N LEU A 120 16.50 2.07 1.34
CA LEU A 120 16.37 3.08 0.29
C LEU A 120 14.94 3.62 0.24
N ALA A 121 13.93 2.74 0.22
CA ALA A 121 12.53 3.13 0.12
C ALA A 121 12.09 3.99 1.31
N VAL A 122 12.43 3.62 2.54
CA VAL A 122 12.09 4.43 3.72
C VAL A 122 12.69 5.83 3.63
N GLY A 123 13.99 5.94 3.30
CA GLY A 123 14.67 7.22 3.16
C GLY A 123 14.12 8.06 2.00
N LEU A 124 13.89 7.43 0.86
CA LEU A 124 13.40 8.07 -0.35
C LEU A 124 11.96 8.56 -0.17
N ALA A 125 11.07 7.77 0.43
CA ALA A 125 9.68 8.17 0.69
C ALA A 125 9.63 9.43 1.55
N ARG A 126 10.43 9.46 2.62
CA ARG A 126 10.55 10.64 3.49
C ARG A 126 11.07 11.86 2.73
N PHE A 127 12.12 11.69 1.94
CA PHE A 127 12.68 12.78 1.13
C PHE A 127 11.65 13.32 0.13
N LEU A 128 10.97 12.44 -0.60
CA LEU A 128 9.98 12.81 -1.60
C LEU A 128 8.76 13.50 -0.96
N ASN A 129 8.31 13.03 0.21
CA ASN A 129 7.25 13.71 0.96
C ASN A 129 7.63 15.16 1.32
N ILE A 130 8.87 15.40 1.76
CA ILE A 130 9.35 16.77 2.04
C ILE A 130 9.40 17.59 0.75
N LEU A 131 9.86 16.99 -0.35
CA LEU A 131 10.00 17.65 -1.63
C LEU A 131 8.65 18.09 -2.22
N PHE A 132 7.67 17.19 -2.24
CA PHE A 132 6.37 17.42 -2.88
C PHE A 132 5.33 18.07 -1.96
N PHE A 133 5.33 17.73 -0.67
CA PHE A 133 4.27 18.11 0.26
C PHE A 133 4.73 18.97 1.44
N ARG A 134 6.05 19.22 1.58
CA ARG A 134 6.63 19.97 2.70
C ARG A 134 6.34 19.35 4.08
N VAL A 135 6.04 18.04 4.11
CA VAL A 135 5.81 17.25 5.33
C VAL A 135 6.72 16.02 5.28
N ALA A 136 7.21 15.53 6.42
CA ALA A 136 8.18 14.44 6.43
C ALA A 136 7.57 13.03 6.45
N THR A 137 6.34 12.88 6.94
CA THR A 137 5.79 11.57 7.31
C THR A 137 4.60 11.19 6.43
N GLN A 138 3.51 11.94 6.52
CA GLN A 138 2.27 11.64 5.81
C GLN A 138 2.01 12.68 4.73
N SER A 139 1.75 12.19 3.51
CA SER A 139 1.20 13.01 2.45
C SER A 139 -0.19 13.53 2.85
N PRO A 140 -0.69 14.60 2.21
CA PRO A 140 -2.07 15.01 2.38
C PRO A 140 -3.04 13.87 2.06
N GLY A 141 -4.20 13.89 2.72
CA GLY A 141 -5.28 12.95 2.44
C GLY A 141 -5.71 13.00 0.97
N ILE A 142 -6.03 11.83 0.42
CA ILE A 142 -6.56 11.66 -0.93
C ILE A 142 -7.93 11.00 -0.86
N GLU A 143 -8.79 11.33 -1.81
CA GLU A 143 -10.05 10.61 -1.98
C GLU A 143 -9.78 9.23 -2.58
N GLY A 144 -10.39 8.21 -1.97
CA GLY A 144 -10.30 6.83 -2.42
C GLY A 144 -11.29 6.52 -3.54
N PHE A 145 -11.34 5.24 -3.92
CA PHE A 145 -12.36 4.74 -4.85
C PHE A 145 -13.77 4.92 -4.29
N THR A 146 -14.72 5.16 -5.20
CA THR A 146 -16.14 5.22 -4.88
C THR A 146 -16.59 3.89 -4.24
N PRO A 147 -17.17 3.90 -3.02
CA PRO A 147 -17.58 2.67 -2.36
C PRO A 147 -18.65 1.92 -3.16
N ILE A 148 -18.34 0.67 -3.53
CA ILE A 148 -19.32 -0.22 -4.19
C ILE A 148 -20.25 -0.78 -3.12
N SER A 149 -21.53 -0.41 -3.21
CA SER A 149 -22.57 -0.89 -2.29
C SER A 149 -23.03 -2.29 -2.70
N ILE A 150 -22.65 -3.32 -1.94
CA ILE A 150 -23.15 -4.68 -2.15
C ILE A 150 -24.44 -4.87 -1.32
N PRO A 151 -25.61 -5.12 -1.95
CA PRO A 151 -26.90 -5.13 -1.25
C PRO A 151 -26.98 -6.08 -0.05
N LEU A 152 -26.28 -7.22 -0.10
CA LEU A 152 -26.29 -8.23 0.98
C LEU A 152 -25.33 -7.92 2.15
N LEU A 153 -24.32 -7.07 1.93
CA LEU A 153 -23.27 -6.76 2.93
C LEU A 153 -23.50 -5.42 3.62
N ARG A 154 -24.34 -4.55 3.05
CA ARG A 154 -24.65 -3.21 3.57
C ARG A 154 -25.36 -3.24 4.93
N ASP A 155 -26.20 -4.24 5.14
CA ASP A 155 -27.10 -4.31 6.30
C ASP A 155 -26.48 -5.07 7.48
N LEU A 156 -25.26 -5.61 7.34
CA LEU A 156 -24.56 -6.29 8.42
C LEU A 156 -23.97 -5.24 9.39
N PRO A 157 -24.50 -5.10 10.62
CA PRO A 157 -24.05 -4.06 11.56
C PRO A 157 -22.58 -4.23 11.97
N ALA A 158 -22.06 -5.46 11.87
CA ALA A 158 -20.67 -5.78 12.15
C ALA A 158 -19.69 -5.43 11.01
N LEU A 159 -20.19 -5.16 9.80
CA LEU A 159 -19.41 -4.82 8.60
C LEU A 159 -19.72 -3.41 8.07
N ALA A 160 -20.54 -2.65 8.79
CA ALA A 160 -20.80 -1.26 8.46
C ALA A 160 -19.46 -0.50 8.38
N PRO A 161 -19.25 0.39 7.38
CA PRO A 161 -17.99 1.11 7.25
C PRO A 161 -17.72 1.94 8.51
N VAL A 162 -16.54 1.76 9.09
CA VAL A 162 -15.94 2.69 10.07
C VAL A 162 -15.04 3.66 9.31
#